data_AF-A0A3N7F0W1-F1
#
_entry.id   AF-A0A3N7F0W1-F1
#
_cell.length_a   1.000
_cell.length_b   1.000
_cell.length_c   1.000
_cell.angle_alpha   90.00
_cell.angle_beta   90.00
_cell.angle_gamma   90.00
#
_symmetry.space_group_name_H-M   'P 1'
#
loop_
_entity.id
_entity.type
_entity.pdbx_description
1 polymer ?
#
loop_
_entity_poly.entity_id
_entity_poly.type
_entity_poly.pdbx_seq_one_letter_code
_entity_poly.pdbx_strand_id
1 'polypeptide(L)' 'MRRKLQIDVKGTAENNDNIIECCLIFDGRSCIFYLSKANYEALMYDGLFIRDGKSRDSANIINTTNLFEEL' A
#
# COMPACT_ATOMS: atom_id res chain seq x y z
N MET A 1 -22.62 0.94 9.73
CA MET A 1 -21.82 1.13 8.51
C MET A 1 -20.65 0.16 8.61
N ARG A 2 -20.35 -0.62 7.56
CA ARG A 2 -19.20 -1.54 7.59
C ARG A 2 -17.91 -0.75 7.50
N ARG A 3 -16.93 -1.07 8.35
CA ARG A 3 -15.60 -0.45 8.31
C ARG A 3 -14.88 -0.86 7.03
N LYS A 4 -14.22 0.10 6.38
CA LYS A 4 -13.54 -0.05 5.11
C LYS A 4 -12.06 0.23 5.25
N LEU A 5 -11.22 -0.62 4.67
CA LEU A 5 -9.77 -0.50 4.69
C LEU A 5 -9.17 -0.71 3.30
N GLN A 6 -8.20 0.12 2.92
CA GLN A 6 -7.35 -0.08 1.75
C GLN A 6 -5.93 0.38 2.07
N ILE A 7 -4.93 -0.24 1.42
CA ILE A 7 -3.54 0.21 1.48
C ILE A 7 -3.09 0.60 0.07
N ASP A 8 -2.61 1.83 -0.08
CA ASP A 8 -1.92 2.28 -1.28
C ASP A 8 -0.41 2.34 -1.04
N VAL A 9 0.38 1.93 -2.01
CA VAL A 9 1.84 1.90 -1.95
C VAL A 9 2.38 3.02 -2.83
N LYS A 10 3.06 3.99 -2.23
CA LYS A 10 3.68 5.11 -2.97
C LYS A 10 5.03 4.74 -3.57
N GLY A 11 5.71 3.77 -2.96
CA GLY A 11 7.01 3.26 -3.38
C GLY A 11 8.08 3.50 -2.34
N THR A 12 9.34 3.41 -2.75
CA THR A 12 10.50 3.63 -1.88
C THR A 12 10.45 5.00 -1.21
N ALA A 13 10.70 5.04 0.10
CA ALA A 13 10.77 6.29 0.86
C ALA A 13 12.01 7.10 0.47
N GLU A 14 11.89 8.42 0.52
CA GLU A 14 13.02 9.31 0.24
C GLU A 14 14.18 9.03 1.22
N ASN A 15 15.39 8.87 0.67
CA ASN A 15 16.64 8.64 1.40
C ASN A 15 16.78 7.26 2.10
N ASN A 16 15.87 6.31 1.87
CA ASN A 16 16.05 4.95 2.38
C ASN A 16 15.44 3.87 1.47
N ASP A 17 16.31 3.22 0.68
CA ASP A 17 15.92 2.17 -0.27
C ASP A 17 15.38 0.88 0.37
N ASN A 18 15.52 0.74 1.69
CA ASN A 18 15.00 -0.39 2.45
C ASN A 18 13.63 -0.12 3.08
N ILE A 19 13.06 1.07 2.88
CA ILE A 19 11.75 1.46 3.41
C ILE A 19 10.80 1.79 2.25
N ILE A 20 9.58 1.29 2.35
CA ILE A 20 8.48 1.56 1.43
C ILE A 20 7.45 2.44 2.14
N GLU A 21 7.13 3.58 1.56
CA GLU A 21 6.07 4.46 2.02
C GLU A 21 4.71 3.98 1.49
N CYS A 22 3.76 3.85 2.41
CA CYS A 22 2.38 3.44 2.13
C CYS A 22 1.38 4.43 2.74
N CYS A 23 0.14 4.37 2.27
CA CYS A 23 -1.00 5.10 2.80
C CYS A 23 -2.09 4.09 3.22
N LEU A 24 -2.44 4.09 4.50
CA LEU A 24 -3.59 3.36 5.03
C LEU A 24 -4.82 4.24 4.92
N ILE A 25 -5.84 3.77 4.20
CA ILE A 25 -7.12 4.45 4.04
C ILE A 25 -8.14 3.68 4.86
N PHE A 26 -8.61 4.29 5.96
CA PHE A 26 -9.61 3.71 6.85
C PHE A 26 -10.83 4.63 6.93
N ASP A 27 -11.99 4.15 6.48
CA ASP A 27 -13.25 4.91 6.44
C ASP A 27 -13.09 6.34 5.86
N GLY A 28 -12.28 6.46 4.79
CA GLY A 28 -11.99 7.73 4.11
C GLY A 28 -10.88 8.58 4.75
N ARG A 29 -10.41 8.24 5.95
CA ARG A 29 -9.24 8.88 6.57
C ARG A 29 -7.96 8.22 6.06
N SER A 30 -7.01 9.04 5.61
CA SER A 30 -5.69 8.60 5.16
C SER A 30 -4.63 8.78 6.23
N CYS A 31 -3.72 7.81 6.39
CA CYS A 31 -2.58 7.88 7.28
C CYS A 31 -1.33 7.28 6.60
N ILE A 32 -0.18 7.95 6.71
CA ILE A 32 1.08 7.43 6.17
C ILE A 32 1.69 6.44 7.15
N PHE A 33 2.17 5.32 6.63
CA PHE A 33 2.97 4.36 7.38
C PHE A 33 4.07 3.79 6.50
N TYR A 34 5.04 3.13 7.13
CA TYR A 34 6.23 2.62 6.47
C TYR A 34 6.35 1.12 6.68
N LEU A 35 6.77 0.41 5.63
CA LEU A 35 7.11 -1.01 5.65
C LEU A 35 8.60 -1.17 5.31
N SER A 36 9.24 -2.24 5.78
CA SER A 36 10.51 -2.62 5.18
C SER A 36 10.27 -3.11 3.74
N LYS A 37 11.26 -2.92 2.86
CA LYS A 37 11.22 -3.44 1.50
C LYS A 37 11.02 -4.96 1.47
N ALA A 38 11.68 -5.70 2.36
CA ALA A 38 11.52 -7.15 2.48
C ALA A 38 10.08 -7.54 2.84
N ASN A 39 9.42 -6.82 3.76
CA ASN A 39 8.03 -7.09 4.10
C ASN A 39 7.09 -6.76 2.94
N TYR A 40 7.33 -5.65 2.23
CA TYR A 40 6.56 -5.34 1.03
C TYR A 40 6.68 -6.43 -0.04
N GLU A 41 7.89 -6.93 -0.30
CA GLU A 41 8.14 -8.02 -1.25
C GLU A 41 7.48 -9.34 -0.82
N ALA A 42 7.46 -9.64 0.47
CA ALA A 42 6.73 -10.80 1.01
C ALA A 42 5.21 -10.65 0.80
N LEU A 43 4.63 -9.49 1.10
CA LEU A 43 3.20 -9.23 0.91
C LEU A 43 2.80 -9.20 -0.58
N MET A 44 3.71 -8.78 -1.46
CA MET A 44 3.57 -8.92 -2.92
C MET A 44 3.50 -10.39 -3.32
N TYR A 45 4.40 -11.22 -2.80
CA TYR A 45 4.42 -12.65 -3.05
C TYR A 45 3.13 -13.34 -2.56
N ASP A 46 2.61 -12.93 -1.41
CA ASP A 46 1.35 -13.45 -0.84
C ASP A 46 0.10 -12.97 -1.60
N GLY A 47 0.24 -12.08 -2.58
CA GLY A 47 -0.87 -11.59 -3.41
C GLY A 47 -1.78 -10.59 -2.69
N LEU A 48 -1.29 -9.92 -1.64
CA LEU A 48 -2.07 -8.89 -0.94
C LEU A 48 -2.41 -7.71 -1.85
N PHE A 49 -1.45 -7.34 -2.71
CA PHE A 49 -1.58 -6.21 -3.62
C PHE A 49 -1.99 -6.65 -5.04
N ILE A 50 -2.73 -5.80 -5.74
CA ILE A 50 -3.40 -6.14 -7.00
C ILE A 50 -2.66 -5.66 -8.26
N ARG A 51 -1.55 -4.91 -8.12
CA ARG A 51 -0.71 -4.44 -9.24
C ARG A 51 0.72 -4.97 -9.12
N ASP A 52 1.53 -4.69 -10.13
CA ASP A 52 2.91 -5.19 -10.25
C ASP A 52 3.96 -4.41 -9.45
N GLY A 53 3.60 -3.25 -8.88
CA GLY A 53 4.52 -2.39 -8.14
C GLY A 53 5.56 -1.66 -8.99
N LYS A 54 5.44 -1.68 -10.33
CA LYS A 54 6.43 -1.07 -11.25
C LYS A 54 5.94 0.25 -11.83
N SER A 55 4.68 0.29 -12.26
CA SER A 55 4.11 1.46 -12.92
C SER A 55 3.38 2.34 -11.91
N ARG A 56 3.56 3.66 -12.00
CA ARG A 56 2.82 4.65 -11.22
C ARG A 56 1.51 5.00 -11.93
N ASP A 57 0.43 5.15 -11.17
CA ASP A 57 -0.81 5.72 -11.69
C ASP A 57 -0.81 7.25 -11.60
N SER A 58 -1.94 7.88 -11.98
CA SER A 58 -2.12 9.33 -11.92
C SER A 58 -2.10 9.91 -10.49
N ALA A 59 -2.27 9.08 -9.46
CA ALA A 59 -2.16 9.46 -8.05
C ALA A 59 -0.75 9.20 -7.49
N ASN A 60 0.22 8.85 -8.35
CA ASN A 60 1.59 8.53 -7.98
C ASN A 60 1.71 7.27 -7.10
N ILE A 61 0.75 6.34 -7.21
CA ILE A 61 0.72 5.06 -6.49
C ILE A 61 1.26 3.95 -7.39
N ILE A 62 2.17 3.12 -6.86
CA ILE A 62 2.75 1.97 -7.57
C ILE A 62 1.95 0.68 -7.36
N ASN A 63 1.25 0.57 -6.23
CA ASN A 63 0.45 -0.60 -5.92
C ASN A 63 -0.70 -0.31 -4.95
N THR A 64 -1.69 -1.18 -4.89
CA THR A 64 -2.84 -1.04 -3.98
C THR A 64 -3.40 -2.40 -3.60
N THR A 65 -4.11 -2.49 -2.48
CA THR A 65 -4.88 -3.69 -2.11
C THR A 65 -6.30 -3.63 -2.68
N ASN A 66 -7.03 -4.73 -2.57
CA ASN A 66 -8.49 -4.64 -2.63
C ASN A 66 -9.04 -3.79 -1.47
N LEU A 67 -10.27 -3.33 -1.62
CA LEU A 67 -11.04 -2.76 -0.51
C LEU A 67 -11.48 -3.90 0.43
N PHE A 68 -10.98 -3.89 1.67
CA PHE A 68 -11.47 -4.77 2.71
C PHE A 68 -12.69 -4.15 3.38
N GLU A 69 -13.74 -4.94 3.54
CA GLU A 69 -14.93 -4.55 4.31
C GLU A 69 -15.08 -5.52 5.49
N GLU A 70 -15.24 -4.98 6.69
CA GLU A 70 -15.56 -5.80 7.86
C GLU A 70 -16.97 -6.42 7.71
N LEU A 71 -17.10 -7.69 8.07
CA LEU A 71 -18.31 -8.49 7.86
C LEU A 71 -19.49 -8.03 8.72
#